data_AF-A0A2N0REV9-F1
#
_entry.id   AF-A0A2N0REV9-F1
#
_cell.length_a   1.000
_cell.length_b   1.000
_cell.length_c   1.000
_cell.angle_alpha   90.00
_cell.angle_beta   90.00
_cell.angle_gamma   90.00
#
_symmetry.space_group_name_H-M   'P 1'
#
loop_
_entity.id
_entity.type
_entity.pdbx_description
1 polymer ?
#
loop_
_entity_poly.entity_id
_entity_poly.type
_entity_poly.pdbx_seq_one_letter_code
_entity_poly.pdbx_strand_id
1 'polypeptide(L)'
;MIKIKILFVFTLLITISLIEAVPNQLVKRTTEFGQCDGRIKPLDVTTYPSDFVPNNELALNIKGDFGTELTEKAKLFITVSYSDWTYDYGFNGNICSIIKCPAPANFEIRTAVLLKDLPSGYLFSVAIFTDYDKSHNRPQACAVAREK
;
A
#
# COMPACT_ATOMS: atom_id res chain seq x y z
N MET A 1 21.82 -47.98 30.81
CA MET A 1 21.52 -47.96 29.35
C MET A 1 20.40 -46.96 29.02
N ILE A 2 20.48 -45.71 29.52
CA ILE A 2 19.48 -44.64 29.36
C ILE A 2 20.21 -43.33 29.03
N LYS A 3 20.96 -43.31 27.92
CA LYS A 3 21.63 -42.08 27.44
C LYS A 3 21.33 -41.76 25.97
N ILE A 4 21.04 -42.78 25.16
CA ILE A 4 20.81 -42.62 23.71
C ILE A 4 19.36 -42.20 23.41
N LYS A 5 18.36 -42.69 24.16
CA LYS A 5 16.94 -42.39 23.91
C LYS A 5 16.55 -40.94 24.19
N ILE A 6 17.19 -40.28 25.16
CA ILE A 6 16.88 -38.88 25.51
C ILE A 6 17.45 -37.92 24.45
N LEU A 7 18.65 -38.21 23.92
CA LEU A 7 19.30 -37.38 22.90
C LEU A 7 18.46 -37.28 21.61
N PHE A 8 17.83 -38.38 21.20
CA PHE A 8 16.98 -38.45 19.99
C PHE A 8 15.70 -37.60 20.12
N VAL A 9 15.12 -37.51 21.32
CA VAL A 9 13.91 -36.72 21.58
C VAL A 9 14.21 -35.22 21.50
N PHE A 10 15.36 -34.78 22.03
CA PHE A 10 15.77 -33.38 21.94
C PHE A 10 16.11 -32.94 20.52
N THR A 11 16.79 -33.78 19.72
CA THR A 11 17.05 -33.46 18.31
C THR A 11 15.79 -33.37 17.47
N LEU A 12 14.78 -34.21 17.75
CA LEU A 12 13.51 -34.19 17.03
C LEU A 12 12.65 -32.96 17.36
N LEU A 13 12.63 -32.54 18.64
CA LEU A 13 11.94 -31.31 19.08
C LEU A 13 12.53 -30.05 18.43
N ILE A 14 13.86 -29.95 18.33
CA ILE A 14 14.52 -28.80 17.68
C ILE A 14 14.15 -28.72 16.20
N THR A 15 14.03 -29.86 15.50
CA THR A 15 13.61 -29.86 14.09
C THR A 15 12.15 -29.49 13.88
N ILE A 16 11.26 -29.76 14.84
CA ILE A 16 9.83 -29.39 14.73
C ILE A 16 9.63 -27.90 15.07
N SER A 17 10.37 -27.37 16.05
CA SER A 17 10.30 -25.95 16.43
C SER A 17 10.79 -24.98 15.34
N LEU A 18 11.61 -25.45 14.41
CA LEU A 18 12.08 -24.65 13.26
C LEU A 18 11.07 -24.58 12.11
N ILE A 19 10.03 -25.42 12.10
CA ILE A 19 9.05 -25.47 11.02
C ILE A 19 7.91 -24.45 11.24
N GLU A 20 7.62 -24.07 12.49
CA GLU A 20 6.49 -23.18 12.81
C GLU A 20 6.84 -21.68 12.94
N ALA A 21 8.08 -21.30 12.66
CA ALA A 21 8.48 -19.89 12.60
C ALA A 21 8.82 -19.48 11.17
N VAL A 22 7.96 -19.79 10.19
CA VAL A 22 7.95 -19.00 8.95
C VAL A 22 7.44 -17.62 9.36
N PRO A 23 8.28 -16.59 9.37
CA PRO A 23 7.86 -15.29 9.81
C PRO A 23 7.00 -14.72 8.69
N ASN A 24 5.67 -14.80 8.82
CA ASN A 24 4.75 -14.04 7.96
C ASN A 24 5.05 -12.53 7.99
N GLN A 25 5.87 -12.07 8.94
CA GLN A 25 6.39 -10.70 9.05
C GLN A 25 7.59 -10.38 8.14
N LEU A 26 8.27 -11.36 7.54
CA LEU A 26 9.49 -11.14 6.73
C LEU A 26 9.31 -11.41 5.24
N VAL A 27 8.12 -11.85 4.81
CA VAL A 27 7.83 -12.02 3.38
C VAL A 27 7.64 -10.63 2.76
N LYS A 28 8.73 -10.15 2.16
CA LYS A 28 8.76 -8.96 1.30
C LYS A 28 7.90 -9.22 0.08
N ARG A 29 7.00 -8.29 -0.24
CA ARG A 29 6.07 -8.42 -1.36
C ARG A 29 6.39 -7.41 -2.46
N THR A 30 6.92 -7.91 -3.56
CA THR A 30 7.26 -7.07 -4.72
C THR A 30 6.00 -6.44 -5.28
N THR A 31 5.97 -5.12 -5.32
CA THR A 31 4.79 -4.34 -5.69
C THR A 31 5.19 -3.27 -6.69
N GLU A 32 4.52 -3.25 -7.85
CA GLU A 32 4.75 -2.25 -8.88
C GLU A 32 3.44 -1.54 -9.22
N PHE A 33 3.47 -0.21 -9.18
CA PHE A 33 2.32 0.60 -9.57
C PHE A 33 2.18 0.64 -11.09
N GLY A 34 0.98 0.35 -11.54
CA GLY A 34 0.52 0.53 -12.90
C GLY A 34 -0.67 1.47 -12.97
N GLN A 35 -1.16 1.63 -14.20
CA GLN A 35 -2.38 2.39 -14.46
C GLN A 35 -3.61 1.65 -13.93
N CYS A 36 -4.62 2.40 -13.49
CA CYS A 36 -5.92 1.85 -13.14
C CYS A 36 -6.72 1.54 -14.43
N ASP A 37 -7.89 2.16 -14.62
CA ASP A 37 -8.63 2.12 -15.90
C ASP A 37 -7.98 3.09 -16.90
N GLY A 38 -7.87 2.71 -18.18
CA GLY A 38 -7.31 3.53 -19.26
C GLY A 38 -8.06 4.85 -19.52
N ARG A 39 -9.25 5.04 -18.94
CA ARG A 39 -9.99 6.30 -18.98
C ARG A 39 -9.65 7.25 -17.81
N ILE A 40 -8.87 6.82 -16.82
CA ILE A 40 -8.47 7.61 -15.64
C ILE A 40 -7.05 8.11 -15.85
N LYS A 41 -6.75 9.37 -15.47
CA LYS A 41 -5.37 9.88 -15.59
C LYS A 41 -4.43 9.04 -14.71
N PRO A 42 -3.25 8.65 -15.19
CA PRO A 42 -2.30 7.91 -14.37
C PRO A 42 -1.66 8.81 -13.31
N LEU A 43 -1.37 8.24 -12.14
CA LEU A 43 -0.43 8.80 -11.18
C LEU A 43 0.91 8.08 -11.31
N ASP A 44 2.01 8.80 -11.12
CA ASP A 44 3.33 8.22 -10.91
C ASP A 44 3.53 8.04 -9.41
N VAL A 45 3.62 6.79 -8.96
CA VAL A 45 3.73 6.44 -7.55
C VAL A 45 4.98 5.59 -7.35
N THR A 46 5.86 6.07 -6.48
CA THR A 46 7.01 5.31 -5.99
C THR A 46 6.95 5.16 -4.49
N THR A 47 7.55 4.09 -3.97
CA THR A 47 7.52 3.77 -2.54
C THR A 47 8.90 3.49 -1.99
N TYR A 48 9.04 3.71 -0.68
CA TYR A 48 10.19 3.27 0.08
C TYR A 48 9.73 2.62 1.40
N PRO A 49 10.13 1.36 1.68
CA PRO A 49 10.83 0.44 0.78
C PRO A 49 10.01 0.08 -0.49
N SER A 50 10.69 -0.46 -1.51
CA SER A 50 10.02 -0.95 -2.74
C SER A 50 9.18 -2.20 -2.46
N ASP A 51 9.67 -3.05 -1.56
CA ASP A 51 8.96 -4.24 -1.12
C ASP A 51 8.07 -3.92 0.06
N PHE A 52 6.82 -4.37 0.01
CA PHE A 52 5.86 -4.09 1.06
C PHE A 52 6.04 -5.12 2.17
N VAL A 53 6.15 -4.64 3.40
CA VAL A 53 6.30 -5.48 4.59
C VAL A 53 5.11 -5.22 5.50
N PRO A 54 4.33 -6.26 5.87
CA PRO A 54 3.21 -6.10 6.79
C PRO A 54 3.63 -5.41 8.10
N ASN A 55 2.72 -4.62 8.66
CA ASN A 55 2.87 -3.90 9.93
C ASN A 55 4.05 -2.90 9.98
N ASN A 56 4.55 -2.49 8.82
CA ASN A 56 5.53 -1.43 8.69
C ASN A 56 4.95 -0.21 7.98
N GLU A 57 5.57 0.94 8.22
CA GLU A 57 5.27 2.15 7.49
C GLU A 57 5.85 2.08 6.07
N LEU A 58 5.06 2.55 5.11
CA LEU A 58 5.43 2.67 3.71
C LEU A 58 5.41 4.15 3.35
N ALA A 59 6.55 4.70 2.95
CA ALA A 59 6.62 6.04 2.40
C ALA A 59 6.17 6.01 0.93
N LEU A 60 5.31 6.95 0.54
CA LEU A 60 4.83 7.13 -0.82
C LEU A 60 5.28 8.50 -1.36
N ASN A 61 5.74 8.50 -2.60
CA ASN A 61 5.91 9.69 -3.40
C ASN A 61 4.95 9.62 -4.58
N ILE A 62 4.01 10.57 -4.65
CA ILE A 62 2.90 10.58 -5.59
C ILE A 62 3.02 11.82 -6.45
N LYS A 63 3.11 11.63 -7.77
CA LYS A 63 3.18 12.71 -8.76
C LYS A 63 2.04 12.61 -9.75
N GLY A 64 1.60 13.76 -10.23
CA GLY A 64 0.56 13.82 -11.26
C GLY A 64 0.44 15.20 -11.89
N ASP A 65 -0.35 15.25 -12.97
CA ASP A 65 -0.68 16.48 -13.68
C ASP A 65 -2.17 16.50 -14.08
N PHE A 66 -2.92 17.40 -13.45
CA PHE A 66 -4.34 17.59 -13.78
C PHE A 66 -4.58 18.61 -14.90
N GLY A 67 -3.60 19.46 -15.23
CA GLY A 67 -3.77 20.65 -16.07
C GLY A 67 -4.48 21.81 -15.37
N THR A 68 -4.85 21.64 -14.09
CA THR A 68 -5.51 22.64 -13.24
C THR A 68 -4.98 22.53 -11.82
N GLU A 69 -5.00 23.64 -11.08
CA GLU A 69 -4.56 23.67 -9.68
C GLU A 69 -5.38 22.71 -8.79
N LEU A 70 -4.70 22.14 -7.80
CA LEU A 70 -5.35 21.40 -6.71
C LEU A 70 -5.76 22.38 -5.60
N THR A 71 -6.98 22.24 -5.12
CA THR A 71 -7.57 23.12 -4.09
C THR A 71 -7.94 22.32 -2.85
N GLU A 72 -8.46 22.99 -1.81
CA GLU A 72 -8.95 22.36 -0.57
C GLU A 72 -10.09 21.35 -0.78
N LYS A 73 -10.67 21.29 -1.98
CA LYS A 73 -11.68 20.30 -2.34
C LYS A 73 -11.08 18.96 -2.75
N ALA A 74 -9.76 18.93 -2.97
CA ALA A 74 -9.07 17.75 -3.44
C ALA A 74 -8.82 16.76 -2.29
N LYS A 75 -9.11 15.49 -2.56
CA LYS A 75 -8.91 14.40 -1.59
C LYS A 75 -8.00 13.33 -2.16
N LEU A 76 -7.10 12.85 -1.30
CA LEU A 76 -6.26 11.68 -1.53
C LEU A 76 -6.89 10.48 -0.83
N PHE A 77 -7.02 9.38 -1.56
CA PHE A 77 -7.42 8.08 -1.07
C PHE A 77 -6.29 7.10 -1.30
N ILE A 78 -5.87 6.41 -0.25
CA ILE A 78 -4.92 5.30 -0.32
C ILE A 78 -5.64 4.09 0.27
N THR A 79 -5.86 3.05 -0.52
CA THR A 79 -6.64 1.88 -0.09
C THR A 79 -5.88 0.60 -0.29
N VAL A 80 -6.05 -0.32 0.65
CA VAL A 80 -5.66 -1.71 0.55
C VAL A 80 -6.94 -2.53 0.48
N SER A 81 -7.01 -3.38 -0.53
CA SER A 81 -8.11 -4.30 -0.79
C SER A 81 -7.56 -5.70 -1.00
N TYR A 82 -8.41 -6.70 -0.86
CA TYR A 82 -8.16 -8.03 -1.39
C TYR A 82 -8.17 -7.99 -2.93
N SER A 83 -7.59 -9.01 -3.58
CA SER A 83 -7.50 -9.11 -5.05
C SER A 83 -8.85 -9.14 -5.77
N ASP A 84 -9.92 -9.51 -5.07
CA ASP A 84 -11.30 -9.48 -5.53
C ASP A 84 -11.98 -8.09 -5.39
N TRP A 85 -11.21 -7.07 -4.99
CA TRP A 85 -11.65 -5.71 -4.70
C TRP A 85 -12.49 -5.54 -3.43
N THR A 86 -12.59 -6.58 -2.60
CA THR A 86 -13.16 -6.43 -1.27
C THR A 86 -12.27 -5.46 -0.47
N TYR A 87 -12.86 -4.38 0.00
CA TYR A 87 -12.14 -3.35 0.76
C TYR A 87 -11.69 -3.90 2.11
N ASP A 88 -10.43 -3.65 2.47
CA ASP A 88 -9.87 -4.01 3.76
C ASP A 88 -9.70 -2.76 4.63
N TYR A 89 -8.83 -1.84 4.22
CA TYR A 89 -8.63 -0.56 4.91
C TYR A 89 -8.08 0.53 3.99
N GLY A 90 -8.01 1.76 4.49
CA GLY A 90 -7.47 2.88 3.75
C GLY A 90 -7.34 4.15 4.56
N PHE A 91 -6.56 5.08 4.01
CA PHE A 91 -6.44 6.45 4.45
C PHE A 91 -7.17 7.35 3.45
N ASN A 92 -8.01 8.26 3.95
CA ASN A 92 -8.55 9.34 3.17
C ASN A 92 -8.24 10.68 3.83
N GLY A 93 -7.85 11.67 3.04
CA GLY A 93 -7.43 12.96 3.57
C GLY A 93 -7.55 14.09 2.58
N ASN A 94 -7.67 15.29 3.10
CA ASN A 94 -7.54 16.50 2.30
C ASN A 94 -6.07 16.61 1.85
N ILE A 95 -5.85 16.80 0.54
CA ILE A 95 -4.49 16.97 0.00
C ILE A 95 -3.80 18.19 0.60
N CYS A 96 -4.55 19.24 0.91
CA CYS A 96 -4.03 20.48 1.48
C CYS A 96 -3.59 20.35 2.95
N SER A 97 -3.87 19.22 3.60
CA SER A 97 -3.27 18.88 4.88
C SER A 97 -1.86 18.30 4.74
N ILE A 98 -1.45 17.91 3.52
CA ILE A 98 -0.15 17.30 3.21
C ILE A 98 0.74 18.30 2.46
N ILE A 99 0.18 19.06 1.53
CA ILE A 99 0.88 20.07 0.73
C ILE A 99 0.21 21.44 0.86
N LYS A 100 0.93 22.51 0.54
CA LYS A 100 0.35 23.86 0.52
C LYS A 100 -0.59 24.01 -0.66
N CYS A 101 -1.80 24.50 -0.40
CA CYS A 101 -2.79 24.83 -1.43
C CYS A 101 -2.95 26.35 -1.63
N PRO A 102 -3.42 26.79 -2.82
CA PRO A 102 -3.58 25.98 -4.03
C PRO A 102 -2.23 25.45 -4.52
N ALA A 103 -2.22 24.19 -4.94
CA ALA A 103 -1.02 23.55 -5.47
C ALA A 103 -1.06 23.61 -7.01
N PRO A 104 0.10 23.76 -7.68
CA PRO A 104 0.17 23.80 -9.13
C PRO A 104 -0.38 22.51 -9.77
N ALA A 105 -0.71 22.61 -11.06
CA ALA A 105 -1.26 21.49 -11.83
C ALA A 105 -0.36 20.24 -11.80
N ASN A 106 0.95 20.46 -11.90
CA ASN A 106 1.98 19.47 -11.64
C ASN A 106 2.33 19.46 -10.15
N PHE A 107 2.08 18.35 -9.47
CA PHE A 107 2.27 18.25 -8.02
C PHE A 107 3.13 17.05 -7.65
N GLU A 108 3.75 17.13 -6.47
CA GLU A 108 4.42 16.03 -5.79
C GLU A 108 3.91 16.01 -4.34
N ILE A 109 3.34 14.87 -3.94
CA ILE A 109 2.85 14.61 -2.59
C ILE A 109 3.72 13.53 -1.97
N ARG A 110 4.24 13.81 -0.77
CA ARG A 110 4.96 12.84 0.05
C ARG A 110 4.15 12.55 1.29
N THR A 111 3.84 11.29 1.52
CA THR A 111 3.07 10.83 2.67
C THR A 111 3.53 9.44 3.08
N ALA A 112 3.05 8.96 4.23
CA ALA A 112 3.33 7.62 4.70
C ALA A 112 2.05 6.95 5.20
N VAL A 113 1.98 5.63 5.04
CA VAL A 113 0.86 4.82 5.52
C VAL A 113 1.37 3.56 6.21
N LEU A 114 0.69 3.16 7.28
CA LEU A 114 0.96 1.90 7.95
C LEU A 114 0.30 0.75 7.18
N LEU A 115 1.09 -0.23 6.77
CA LEU A 115 0.62 -1.46 6.11
C LEU A 115 0.08 -2.48 7.12
N LYS A 116 -0.91 -2.06 7.92
CA LYS A 116 -1.46 -2.88 8.99
C LYS A 116 -2.00 -4.20 8.42
N ASP A 117 -1.52 -5.31 8.96
CA ASP A 117 -2.02 -6.66 8.66
C ASP A 117 -2.19 -6.97 7.15
N LEU A 118 -1.28 -6.46 6.30
CA LEU A 118 -1.36 -6.52 4.84
C LEU A 118 -1.76 -7.93 4.33
N PRO A 119 -2.95 -8.10 3.74
CA PRO A 119 -3.48 -9.43 3.37
C PRO A 119 -2.74 -9.98 2.16
N SER A 120 -2.59 -11.31 2.04
CA SER A 120 -2.03 -11.92 0.83
C SER A 120 -2.94 -11.72 -0.38
N GLY A 121 -2.36 -11.58 -1.57
CA GLY A 121 -3.07 -11.27 -2.81
C GLY A 121 -3.75 -9.91 -2.74
N TYR A 122 -3.10 -8.88 -2.19
CA TYR A 122 -3.70 -7.55 -2.08
C TYR A 122 -3.66 -6.76 -3.40
N LEU A 123 -4.52 -5.75 -3.43
CA LEU A 123 -4.52 -4.65 -4.36
C LEU A 123 -4.33 -3.34 -3.57
N PHE A 124 -3.30 -2.59 -3.90
CA PHE A 124 -2.98 -1.31 -3.29
C PHE A 124 -3.31 -0.20 -4.28
N SER A 125 -4.18 0.74 -3.92
CA SER A 125 -4.59 1.83 -4.80
C SER A 125 -4.29 3.20 -4.20
N VAL A 126 -3.88 4.12 -5.06
CA VAL A 126 -3.72 5.54 -4.78
C VAL A 126 -4.63 6.28 -5.75
N ALA A 127 -5.57 7.06 -5.23
CA ALA A 127 -6.55 7.78 -6.03
C ALA A 127 -6.69 9.23 -5.57
N ILE A 128 -6.84 10.14 -6.53
CA ILE A 128 -7.06 11.56 -6.26
C ILE A 128 -8.39 12.00 -6.87
N PHE A 129 -9.19 12.64 -6.03
CA PHE A 129 -10.39 13.37 -6.42
C PHE A 129 -10.06 14.86 -6.39
N THR A 130 -10.25 15.59 -7.48
CA THR A 130 -9.89 17.03 -7.54
C THR A 130 -10.95 17.94 -6.92
N ASP A 131 -12.22 17.52 -6.95
CA ASP A 131 -13.36 18.18 -6.30
C ASP A 131 -14.32 17.08 -5.80
N TYR A 132 -14.05 16.58 -4.59
CA TYR A 132 -14.77 15.42 -4.05
C TYR A 132 -16.26 15.71 -3.82
N ASP A 133 -16.61 16.95 -3.46
CA ASP A 133 -17.98 17.34 -3.18
C ASP A 133 -18.85 17.33 -4.45
N LYS A 134 -18.24 17.54 -5.63
CA LYS A 134 -18.94 17.45 -6.92
C LYS A 134 -18.95 16.05 -7.53
N SER A 135 -17.87 15.30 -7.35
CA SER A 135 -17.70 13.98 -7.98
C SER A 135 -16.96 13.04 -7.04
N HIS A 136 -17.71 12.19 -6.35
CA HIS A 136 -17.17 11.16 -5.45
C HIS A 136 -17.25 9.73 -6.03
N ASN A 137 -17.89 9.52 -7.19
CA ASN A 137 -18.09 8.19 -7.75
C ASN A 137 -16.88 7.64 -8.53
N ARG A 138 -16.01 8.52 -9.03
CA ARG A 138 -14.85 8.15 -9.83
C ARG A 138 -13.70 9.14 -9.60
N PRO A 139 -12.47 8.67 -9.32
CA PRO A 139 -11.34 9.55 -9.16
C PRO A 139 -10.88 10.11 -10.51
N GLN A 140 -10.30 11.30 -10.49
CA GLN A 140 -9.75 11.93 -11.69
C GLN A 140 -8.37 11.36 -12.06
N ALA A 141 -7.58 10.94 -11.05
CA ALA A 141 -6.33 10.22 -11.29
C ALA A 141 -6.15 9.04 -10.33
N CYS A 142 -5.44 8.01 -10.78
CA CYS A 142 -5.26 6.78 -10.02
C CYS A 142 -3.96 6.05 -10.43
N ALA A 143 -3.37 5.35 -9.47
CA ALA A 143 -2.40 4.28 -9.68
C ALA A 143 -2.77 3.07 -8.83
N VAL A 144 -2.50 1.87 -9.33
CA VAL A 144 -2.81 0.62 -8.65
C VAL A 144 -1.64 -0.34 -8.74
N ALA A 145 -1.36 -1.03 -7.65
CA ALA A 145 -0.39 -2.10 -7.62
C ALA A 145 -1.05 -3.38 -7.11
N ARG A 146 -0.61 -4.52 -7.63
CA ARG A 146 -1.04 -5.85 -7.19
C ARG A 146 0.16 -6.60 -6.65
N GLU A 147 -0.05 -7.40 -5.62
CA GLU A 147 0.94 -8.38 -5.18
C GLU A 147 1.28 -9.31 -6.37
N LYS A 148 2.57 -9.48 -6.64
CA LYS A 148 3.09 -10.39 -7.68
C LYS A 148 3.25 -11.81 -7.15
#